data_AF-A0A0E0MX81-F1
#
_entry.id   AF-A0A0E0MX81-F1
#
_cell.length_a   1.000
_cell.length_b   1.000
_cell.length_c   1.000
_cell.angle_alpha   90.00
_cell.angle_beta   90.00
_cell.angle_gamma   90.00
#
_symmetry.space_group_name_H-M   'P 1'
#
loop_
_entity.id
_entity.type
_entity.pdbx_description
1 polymer ?
#
loop_
_entity_poly.entity_id
_entity_poly.type
_entity_poly.pdbx_seq_one_letter_code
_entity_poly.pdbx_strand_id
1 'polypeptide(L)' 'MRRLDRRGRGTDVSIENMHHGFTHVFECTFESTEGVKEYIEHPAHLEFAKEILLAMEKTLIIDYMPTAVNNS' A
#
# COMPACT_ATOMS: atom_id res chain seq x y z
N MET A 1 18.00 7.55 8.57
CA MET A 1 17.06 7.49 7.43
C MET A 1 17.84 7.55 6.11
N ARG A 2 18.18 6.40 5.50
CA ARG A 2 18.83 6.37 4.18
C ARG A 2 17.75 6.42 3.10
N ARG A 3 17.90 7.34 2.14
CA ARG A 3 17.06 7.45 0.94
C ARG A 3 17.64 6.52 -0.14
N LEU A 4 17.00 5.39 -0.39
CA LEU A 4 16.86 4.87 -1.74
C LEU A 4 15.47 5.30 -2.23
N ASP A 5 15.39 5.78 -3.46
CA ASP A 5 14.20 5.81 -4.32
C ASP A 5 12.84 5.88 -3.60
N ARG A 6 12.29 7.10 -3.42
CA ARG A 6 10.97 7.32 -2.82
C ARG A 6 9.94 7.64 -3.89
N ARG A 7 9.09 6.69 -4.27
CA ARG A 7 7.68 6.97 -4.57
C ARG A 7 6.79 5.84 -4.05
N GLY A 8 6.36 5.91 -2.79
CA GLY A 8 5.36 5.02 -2.18
C GLY A 8 3.94 5.20 -2.73
N ARG A 9 3.81 5.50 -4.03
CA ARG A 9 2.56 5.57 -4.79
C ARG A 9 2.82 5.55 -6.30
N GLY A 10 1.96 4.89 -7.06
CA GLY A 10 1.93 4.90 -8.53
C GLY A 10 0.51 4.95 -9.10
N THR A 11 0.40 5.24 -10.39
CA THR A 11 -0.84 5.10 -11.19
C THR A 11 -0.64 3.93 -12.14
N ASP A 12 -1.67 3.11 -12.33
CA ASP A 12 -1.62 1.97 -13.25
C ASP A 12 -1.30 2.43 -14.68
N VAL A 13 -0.40 1.69 -15.33
CA VAL A 13 0.00 1.86 -16.73
C VAL A 13 -0.02 0.52 -17.49
N SER A 14 -0.66 -0.50 -16.90
CA SER A 14 -0.75 -1.83 -17.49
C SER A 14 -1.47 -1.79 -18.83
N ILE A 15 -0.99 -2.61 -19.77
CA ILE A 15 -1.59 -2.77 -21.11
C ILE A 15 -2.38 -4.07 -21.22
N GLU A 16 -2.19 -4.98 -20.25
CA GLU A 16 -2.80 -6.30 -20.22
C GLU A 16 -4.29 -6.24 -19.84
N ASN A 17 -4.80 -5.08 -19.40
CA ASN A 17 -6.21 -4.85 -19.01
C ASN A 17 -6.72 -5.83 -17.93
N MET A 18 -5.82 -6.28 -17.06
CA MET A 18 -6.11 -7.18 -15.93
C MET A 18 -6.18 -6.43 -14.59
N HIS A 19 -6.14 -5.11 -14.60
CA HIS A 19 -6.17 -4.27 -13.40
C HIS A 19 -7.56 -4.24 -12.73
N HIS A 20 -8.59 -4.86 -13.32
CA HIS A 20 -9.94 -4.98 -12.75
C HIS A 20 -10.53 -3.64 -12.26
N GLY A 21 -10.19 -2.54 -12.93
CA GLY A 21 -10.65 -1.19 -12.58
C GLY A 21 -9.88 -0.50 -11.44
N PHE A 22 -8.87 -1.13 -10.85
CA PHE A 22 -7.93 -0.41 -9.96
C PHE A 22 -7.02 0.49 -10.81
N THR A 23 -6.71 1.69 -10.30
CA THR A 23 -6.00 2.74 -11.07
C THR A 23 -4.78 3.29 -10.35
N HIS A 24 -4.63 3.05 -9.05
CA HIS A 24 -3.53 3.57 -8.24
C HIS A 24 -3.04 2.50 -7.27
N VAL A 25 -1.75 2.54 -6.95
CA VAL A 25 -1.11 1.73 -5.90
C VAL A 25 -0.49 2.68 -4.88
N PHE A 26 -0.62 2.35 -3.60
CA PHE A 26 0.08 3.00 -2.49
C PHE A 26 0.89 1.94 -1.76
N GLU A 27 2.16 2.23 -1.48
CA GLU A 27 3.04 1.29 -0.78
C GLU A 27 3.49 1.90 0.54
N CYS A 28 3.25 1.17 1.63
CA CYS A 28 3.74 1.51 2.95
C CYS A 28 4.64 0.38 3.45
N THR A 29 5.87 0.72 3.86
CA THR A 29 6.82 -0.25 4.42
C THR A 29 6.83 -0.14 5.93
N PHE A 30 6.66 -1.28 6.61
CA PHE A 30 6.74 -1.39 8.06
C PHE A 30 7.82 -2.39 8.44
N GLU A 31 8.43 -2.22 9.61
CA GLU A 31 9.45 -3.15 10.12
C GLU A 31 8.83 -4.45 10.67
N SER A 32 7.55 -4.42 11.05
CA SER A 32 6.83 -5.59 11.59
C SER A 32 5.31 -5.47 11.45
N THR A 33 4.60 -6.56 11.74
CA THR A 33 3.14 -6.62 11.82
C THR A 33 2.56 -5.74 12.92
N GLU A 34 3.28 -5.56 14.03
CA GLU A 34 2.90 -4.65 15.11
C GLU A 34 2.94 -3.20 14.63
N GLY A 35 3.92 -2.84 13.81
CA GLY A 35 3.97 -1.51 13.19
C GLY A 35 2.78 -1.23 12.27
N VAL A 36 2.29 -2.24 11.55
CA VAL A 36 1.04 -2.14 10.76
C VAL A 36 -0.15 -1.88 11.68
N LYS A 37 -0.26 -2.62 12.79
CA LYS A 37 -1.34 -2.45 13.76
C LYS A 37 -1.34 -1.05 14.37
N GLU A 38 -0.19 -0.58 14.84
CA GLU A 38 -0.04 0.77 15.39
C GLU A 38 -0.42 1.84 14.37
N TYR A 39 -0.03 1.68 13.11
CA TYR A 39 -0.42 2.58 12.03
C TYR A 39 -1.93 2.59 11.79
N ILE A 40 -2.59 1.43 11.76
CA ILE A 40 -4.04 1.32 11.54
C ILE A 40 -4.82 1.98 12.69
N GLU A 41 -4.37 1.79 13.93
CA GLU A 41 -5.00 2.34 15.13
C GLU A 41 -4.66 3.82 15.38
N HIS A 42 -3.67 4.37 14.66
CA HIS A 42 -3.22 5.74 14.86
C HIS A 42 -4.32 6.76 14.50
N PRO A 43 -4.64 7.75 15.36
CA PRO A 43 -5.71 8.71 15.10
C PRO A 43 -5.60 9.45 13.76
N ALA A 44 -4.38 9.84 13.36
CA ALA A 44 -4.16 10.48 12.07
C ALA A 44 -4.47 9.57 10.86
N HIS A 45 -4.22 8.26 10.98
CA HIS A 45 -4.62 7.30 9.95
C HIS A 45 -6.14 7.17 9.92
N LEU A 46 -6.80 7.07 11.07
CA LEU A 46 -8.26 6.96 11.15
C LEU A 46 -8.97 8.19 10.56
N GLU A 47 -8.48 9.41 10.82
CA GLU A 47 -9.03 10.62 10.20
C GLU A 47 -8.82 10.63 8.68
N PHE A 48 -7.64 10.26 8.20
CA PHE A 48 -7.37 10.17 6.76
C PHE A 48 -8.21 9.08 6.08
N ALA A 49 -8.39 7.93 6.74
CA ALA A 49 -9.18 6.81 6.24
C ALA A 49 -10.64 7.22 5.98
N LYS A 50 -11.22 8.07 6.85
CA LYS A 50 -12.57 8.60 6.64
C LYS A 50 -12.70 9.40 5.34
N GLU A 51 -11.67 10.18 4.99
CA GLU A 51 -11.68 11.00 3.78
C GLU A 51 -11.42 10.14 2.53
N ILE A 52 -10.37 9.33 2.55
CA ILE A 52 -9.93 8.60 1.35
C ILE A 52 -10.91 7.49 0.95
N LEU A 53 -11.51 6.79 1.92
CA LEU A 53 -12.46 5.71 1.62
C LEU A 53 -13.74 6.23 0.96
N LEU A 54 -14.16 7.47 1.22
CA LEU A 54 -15.28 8.10 0.53
C LEU A 54 -14.96 8.52 -0.91
N ALA A 55 -13.67 8.74 -1.21
CA ALA A 55 -13.20 9.11 -2.53
C ALA A 55 -12.89 7.90 -3.44
N MET A 56 -12.91 6.68 -2.89
CA MET A 56 -12.55 5.46 -3.61
C MET A 56 -13.81 4.64 -4.00
N GLU A 57 -13.89 4.26 -5.27
CA GLU A 57 -14.93 3.32 -5.74
C GLU A 57 -14.62 1.87 -5.32
N LYS A 58 -13.33 1.51 -5.31
CA LYS A 58 -12.83 0.16 -5.01
C LYS A 58 -11.52 0.23 -4.23
N THR A 59 -11.33 -0.67 -3.27
CA THR A 59 -10.12 -0.76 -2.44
C THR A 59 -9.68 -2.21 -2.28
N LEU A 60 -8.37 -2.46 -2.38
CA LEU A 60 -7.72 -3.74 -2.08
C LEU A 60 -6.50 -3.44 -1.19
N ILE A 61 -6.40 -4.15 -0.07
CA ILE A 61 -5.31 -4.01 0.91
C ILE A 61 -4.64 -5.38 1.04
N ILE A 62 -3.31 -5.42 0.95
CA ILE A 62 -2.51 -6.63 1.07
C ILE A 62 -1.33 -6.33 1.99
N ASP A 63 -1.31 -6.96 3.15
CA ASP A 63 -0.15 -7.00 4.03
C ASP A 63 0.68 -8.24 3.69
N TYR A 64 1.97 -8.06 3.44
CA TYR A 64 2.87 -9.17 3.09
C TYR A 64 4.27 -8.96 3.64
N MET A 65 4.98 -10.07 3.86
CA MET A 65 6.41 -10.06 4.14
C MET A 65 7.17 -10.39 2.84
N PRO A 66 8.02 -9.48 2.31
CA PRO A 66 8.81 -9.75 1.11
C PRO A 66 9.69 -10.98 1.33
N THR A 67 9.45 -12.04 0.55
CA THR A 67 10.27 -13.25 0.57
C THR A 67 11.05 -13.35 -0.74
N ALA A 68 12.38 -13.36 -0.65
CA ALA A 68 13.23 -13.63 -1.80
C ALA A 68 13.22 -15.14 -2.11
N VAL A 69 13.02 -15.50 -3.37
CA VAL A 69 13.25 -16.87 -3.83
C VAL A 69 14.73 -17.00 -4.16
N ASN A 70 15.45 -17.77 -3.35
CA ASN A 70 16.83 -18.14 -3.66
C ASN A 70 16.78 -19.38 -4.55
N ASN A 71 17.29 -19.28 -5.79
CA ASN A 71 17.49 -20.46 -6.63
C ASN A 71 18.70 -21.23 -6.09
N SER A 72 18.45 -22.42 -5.56
CA SER A 72 19.47 -23.42 -5.20
C SER A 72 20.22 -23.94 -6.41
#